data_AF-A0AAU2K1G7-F1
#
_entry.id   AF-A0AAU2K1G7-F1
#
_cell.length_a   1.000
_cell.length_b   1.000
_cell.length_c   1.000
_cell.angle_alpha   90.00
_cell.angle_beta   90.00
_cell.angle_gamma   90.00
#
_symmetry.space_group_name_H-M   'P 1'
#
loop_
_entity.id
_entity.type
_entity.pdbx_description
1 polymer ?
#
loop_
_entity_poly.entity_id
_entity_poly.type
_entity_poly.pdbx_seq_one_letter_code
_entity_poly.pdbx_strand_id
1 'polypeptide(L)'
;MAQNRFPEDLIKLKQQQIRIFNRLALQPAAGTAELQSELTRLFCLIGSHPHWQGELPSSRSRVELYHQAVAAPGGESELVVEYRDGAFTVHAPASRRPSS
;
A
#
# COMPACT_ATOMS: atom_id res chain seq x y z
N MET A 1 1.43 -7.81 -22.44
CA MET A 1 2.00 -8.35 -21.19
C MET A 1 2.68 -7.20 -20.49
N ALA A 2 2.25 -6.80 -19.29
CA ALA A 2 2.84 -5.67 -18.59
C ALA A 2 4.29 -6.04 -18.22
N GLN A 3 5.26 -5.25 -18.69
CA GLN A 3 6.64 -5.37 -18.24
C GLN A 3 6.66 -4.97 -16.76
N ASN A 4 6.86 -5.91 -15.84
CA ASN A 4 6.98 -5.62 -14.42
C ASN A 4 8.24 -4.78 -14.20
N ARG A 5 8.05 -3.47 -13.97
CA ARG A 5 9.13 -2.50 -13.72
C ARG A 5 9.84 -2.77 -12.39
N PHE A 6 9.10 -3.33 -11.43
CA PHE A 6 9.60 -3.69 -10.11
C PHE A 6 9.73 -5.21 -10.00
N PRO A 7 10.72 -5.70 -9.25
CA PRO A 7 10.87 -7.12 -8.98
C PRO A 7 9.71 -7.64 -8.12
N GLU A 8 9.39 -8.92 -8.28
CA GLU A 8 8.19 -9.53 -7.67
C GLU A 8 8.20 -9.50 -6.14
N ASP A 9 9.37 -9.61 -5.51
CA ASP A 9 9.55 -9.51 -4.07
C ASP A 9 9.18 -8.13 -3.54
N LEU A 10 9.61 -7.06 -4.21
CA LEU A 10 9.22 -5.69 -3.89
C LEU A 10 7.72 -5.45 -4.07
N ILE A 11 7.13 -6.03 -5.12
CA ILE A 11 5.67 -6.01 -5.35
C ILE A 11 4.95 -6.71 -4.18
N LYS A 12 5.40 -7.89 -3.77
CA LYS A 12 4.82 -8.65 -2.65
C LYS A 12 4.93 -7.89 -1.32
N LEU A 13 6.07 -7.24 -1.05
CA LEU A 13 6.24 -6.38 0.13
C LEU A 13 5.23 -5.24 0.13
N LYS A 14 5.02 -4.58 -1.02
CA LYS A 14 4.02 -3.50 -1.12
C LYS A 14 2.59 -4.01 -0.95
N GLN A 15 2.25 -5.18 -1.50
CA GLN A 15 0.94 -5.82 -1.27
C GLN A 15 0.71 -6.13 0.20
N GLN A 16 1.73 -6.66 0.90
CA GLN A 16 1.63 -6.92 2.35
C GLN A 16 1.46 -5.61 3.12
N GLN A 17 2.16 -4.54 2.73
CA GLN A 17 1.99 -3.23 3.34
C GLN A 17 0.54 -2.72 3.21
N ILE A 18 -0.05 -2.82 2.02
CA ILE A 18 -1.45 -2.42 1.78
C ILE A 18 -2.41 -3.24 2.66
N ARG A 19 -2.21 -4.55 2.76
CA ARG A 19 -3.02 -5.43 3.62
C ARG A 19 -3.00 -5.03 5.09
N ILE A 20 -1.82 -4.72 5.62
CA ILE A 20 -1.70 -4.28 7.01
C ILE A 20 -2.37 -2.92 7.21
N PHE A 21 -2.22 -2.01 6.26
CA PHE A 21 -2.90 -0.71 6.30
C PHE A 21 -4.42 -0.87 6.30
N ASN A 22 -4.96 -1.73 5.43
CA ASN A 22 -6.39 -2.04 5.36
C ASN A 22 -6.91 -2.67 6.65
N ARG A 23 -6.14 -3.58 7.27
CA ARG A 23 -6.50 -4.17 8.57
C ARG A 23 -6.55 -3.11 9.67
N LEU A 24 -5.56 -2.22 9.71
CA LEU A 24 -5.53 -1.09 10.66
C LEU A 24 -6.73 -0.16 10.48
N ALA A 25 -7.11 0.13 9.23
CA ALA A 25 -8.28 0.95 8.91
C ALA A 25 -9.60 0.33 9.42
N LEU A 26 -9.70 -1.01 9.42
CA LEU A 26 -10.90 -1.74 9.85
C LEU A 26 -10.94 -2.01 11.37
N GLN A 27 -9.80 -2.01 12.06
CA GLN A 27 -9.70 -2.35 13.48
C GLN A 27 -8.93 -1.28 14.29
N PRO A 28 -9.49 -0.08 14.48
CA PRO A 28 -8.81 0.99 15.21
C PRO A 28 -8.76 0.80 16.74
N ALA A 29 -9.52 -0.14 17.32
CA ALA A 29 -9.65 -0.30 18.77
C ALA A 29 -8.90 -1.52 19.33
N ALA A 30 -7.90 -1.24 20.19
CA ALA A 30 -7.09 -2.14 21.03
C ALA A 30 -6.41 -3.35 20.35
N GLY A 31 -5.07 -3.42 20.42
CA GLY A 31 -4.28 -4.53 19.90
C GLY A 31 -3.59 -4.28 18.55
N THR A 32 -3.46 -3.03 18.12
CA THR A 32 -2.84 -2.65 16.83
C THR A 32 -1.31 -2.53 16.87
N ALA A 33 -0.68 -2.68 18.04
CA ALA A 33 0.77 -2.51 18.19
C ALA A 33 1.58 -3.47 17.31
N GLU A 34 1.13 -4.72 17.18
CA GLU A 34 1.75 -5.71 16.29
C GLU A 34 1.63 -5.30 14.82
N LEU A 35 0.44 -4.86 14.40
CA LEU A 35 0.20 -4.38 13.03
C LEU A 35 1.01 -3.11 12.72
N GLN A 36 1.14 -2.18 13.67
CA GLN A 36 1.97 -0.98 13.52
C GLN A 36 3.47 -1.32 13.43
N SER A 37 3.92 -2.29 14.22
CA SER A 37 5.31 -2.78 14.20
C SER A 37 5.61 -3.47 12.87
N GLU A 38 4.70 -4.32 12.40
CA GLU A 38 4.81 -4.96 11.08
C GLU A 38 4.79 -3.94 9.94
N LEU A 39 3.92 -2.92 10.02
CA LEU A 39 3.87 -1.85 9.04
C LEU A 39 5.19 -1.06 8.98
N THR A 40 5.75 -0.72 10.14
CA THR A 40 7.05 -0.05 10.25
C THR A 40 8.17 -0.89 9.65
N ARG A 41 8.18 -2.20 9.94
CA ARG A 41 9.13 -3.14 9.35
C ARG A 41 9.01 -3.17 7.82
N LEU A 42 7.79 -3.21 7.28
CA LEU A 42 7.53 -3.22 5.84
C LEU A 42 7.98 -1.91 5.18
N PHE A 43 7.77 -0.76 5.82
CA PHE A 43 8.30 0.52 5.33
C PHE A 43 9.83 0.47 5.21
N CYS A 44 10.52 -0.07 6.22
CA CYS A 44 11.97 -0.22 6.18
C CYS A 44 12.40 -1.17 5.07
N LEU A 45 11.80 -2.36 4.96
CA LEU A 45 12.14 -3.36 3.94
C LEU A 45 11.92 -2.85 2.51
N ILE A 46 10.82 -2.12 2.28
CA ILE A 46 10.55 -1.49 0.99
C ILE A 46 11.58 -0.39 0.73
N GLY A 47 11.87 0.46 1.73
CA GLY A 47 12.80 1.58 1.57
C GLY A 47 14.27 1.17 1.37
N SER A 48 14.69 0.07 1.97
CA SER A 48 16.06 -0.47 1.86
C SER A 48 16.22 -1.55 0.78
N HIS A 49 15.17 -1.79 -0.03
CA HIS A 49 15.19 -2.85 -1.03
C HIS A 49 16.36 -2.69 -2.02
N PRO A 50 17.08 -3.77 -2.38
CA PRO A 50 18.22 -3.69 -3.31
C PRO A 50 17.89 -3.10 -4.68
N HIS A 51 16.63 -3.15 -5.10
CA HIS A 51 16.14 -2.50 -6.32
C HIS A 51 16.39 -0.98 -6.34
N TRP A 52 16.48 -0.34 -5.18
CA TRP A 52 16.77 1.09 -5.05
C TRP A 52 18.28 1.39 -4.96
N GLN A 53 19.15 0.38 -5.11
CA GLN A 53 20.59 0.64 -5.07
C GLN A 53 20.99 1.63 -6.16
N GLY A 54 21.59 2.73 -5.74
CA GLY A 54 22.01 3.84 -6.60
C GLY A 54 21.10 5.07 -6.52
N GLU A 55 19.82 4.95 -6.16
CA GLU A 55 18.88 6.07 -6.07
C GLU A 55 17.77 5.85 -5.03
N LEU A 56 17.51 6.86 -4.19
CA LEU A 56 16.37 6.81 -3.28
C LEU A 56 15.04 6.76 -4.06
N PRO A 57 14.05 5.97 -3.62
CA PRO A 57 12.78 5.87 -4.30
C PRO A 57 12.05 7.22 -4.31
N SER A 58 11.89 7.79 -5.50
CA SER A 58 11.11 9.02 -5.70
C SER A 58 9.63 8.80 -5.36
N SER A 59 8.90 9.89 -5.09
CA SER A 59 7.44 9.83 -4.91
C SER A 59 6.74 9.19 -6.10
N ARG A 60 7.22 9.45 -7.33
CA ARG A 60 6.70 8.82 -8.55
C ARG A 60 6.93 7.31 -8.54
N SER A 61 8.14 6.85 -8.22
CA SER A 61 8.47 5.43 -8.16
C SER A 61 7.62 4.68 -7.11
N ARG A 62 7.33 5.33 -5.97
CA ARG A 62 6.45 4.77 -4.93
C ARG A 62 5.00 4.65 -5.41
N VAL A 63 4.50 5.63 -6.15
CA VAL A 63 3.15 5.59 -6.77
C VAL A 63 3.07 4.51 -7.84
N GLU A 64 4.08 4.39 -8.70
CA GLU A 64 4.14 3.34 -9.71
C GLU A 64 4.20 1.94 -9.07
N LEU A 65 4.98 1.78 -7.99
CA LEU A 65 5.03 0.54 -7.22
C LEU A 65 3.67 0.20 -6.61
N TYR A 66 2.97 1.19 -6.05
CA TYR A 66 1.60 1.01 -5.57
C TYR A 66 0.67 0.49 -6.68
N HIS A 67 0.65 1.15 -7.85
CA HIS A 67 -0.20 0.73 -8.96
C HIS A 67 0.12 -0.68 -9.46
N GLN A 68 1.40 -1.06 -9.54
CA GLN A 68 1.77 -2.43 -9.91
C GLN A 68 1.37 -3.45 -8.85
N ALA A 69 1.54 -3.13 -7.56
CA ALA A 69 1.12 -4.00 -6.47
C ALA A 69 -0.40 -4.26 -6.45
N VAL A 70 -1.20 -3.24 -6.73
CA VAL A 70 -2.67 -3.35 -6.83
C VAL A 70 -3.08 -4.15 -8.06
N ALA A 71 -2.42 -3.95 -9.21
CA ALA A 71 -2.78 -4.62 -10.46
C ALA A 71 -2.25 -6.08 -10.56
N ALA A 72 -1.22 -6.43 -9.80
CA ALA A 72 -0.66 -7.77 -9.78
C ALA A 72 -1.62 -8.79 -9.14
N PRO A 73 -1.52 -10.10 -9.46
CA PRO A 73 -2.32 -11.14 -8.81
C PRO A 73 -2.22 -11.07 -7.28
N GLY A 74 -3.37 -11.19 -6.60
CA GLY A 74 -3.46 -11.05 -5.15
C GLY A 74 -3.34 -9.61 -4.63
N GLY A 75 -3.27 -8.63 -5.52
CA GLY A 75 -3.30 -7.21 -5.17
C GLY A 75 -4.66 -6.78 -4.62
N GLU A 76 -4.64 -5.82 -3.71
CA GLU A 76 -5.83 -5.16 -3.17
C GLU A 76 -5.60 -3.65 -3.15
N SER A 77 -6.68 -2.88 -3.23
CA SER A 77 -6.60 -1.41 -3.14
C SER A 77 -6.56 -0.97 -1.68
N GLU A 78 -5.81 0.08 -1.40
CA GLU A 78 -5.75 0.69 -0.07
C GLU A 78 -7.07 1.39 0.25
N LEU A 79 -7.68 1.03 1.38
CA LEU A 79 -8.95 1.57 1.86
C LEU A 79 -8.79 3.04 2.28
N VAL A 80 -9.80 3.84 1.95
CA VAL A 80 -9.90 5.23 2.38
C VAL A 80 -10.77 5.28 3.63
N VAL A 81 -10.20 5.85 4.70
CA VAL A 81 -10.93 6.14 5.94
C VAL A 81 -11.31 7.62 5.93
N GLU A 82 -12.60 7.91 5.91
CA GLU A 82 -13.14 9.26 5.94
C GLU A 82 -13.99 9.45 7.20
N TYR A 83 -13.79 10.56 7.89
CA TYR A 83 -14.65 10.98 9.00
C TYR A 83 -15.78 11.85 8.46
N ARG A 84 -17.01 11.35 8.55
CA ARG A 84 -18.21 12.01 8.03
C ARG A 84 -19.35 11.89 9.04
N ASP A 85 -20.02 13.01 9.33
CA ASP A 85 -21.20 13.07 10.20
C ASP A 85 -21.02 12.41 11.57
N GLY A 86 -19.84 12.53 12.18
CA GLY A 86 -19.57 11.94 13.50
C GLY A 86 -19.12 10.47 13.48
N ALA A 87 -18.99 9.85 12.30
CA ALA A 87 -18.61 8.45 12.15
C ALA A 87 -17.42 8.27 11.19
N PHE A 88 -16.58 7.27 11.47
CA PHE A 88 -15.56 6.82 10.53
C PHE A 88 -16.18 5.87 9.51
N THR A 89 -16.05 6.18 8.22
CA THR A 89 -16.49 5.34 7.11
C THR A 89 -15.27 4.84 6.35
N VAL A 90 -15.21 3.52 6.13
CA VAL A 90 -14.14 2.89 5.36
C VAL A 90 -14.70 2.50 4.00
N HIS A 91 -14.10 2.99 2.93
CA HIS A 91 -14.52 2.67 1.56
C HIS A 91 -13.31 2.34 0.67
N ALA A 92 -13.55 1.52 -0.35
CA ALA A 92 -12.55 1.33 -1.41
C ALA A 92 -12.26 2.68 -2.07
N PRO A 93 -11.01 2.96 -2.46
CA PRO A 93 -10.70 4.23 -3.09
C PRO A 93 -11.55 4.33 -4.35
N ALA A 94 -12.27 5.44 -4.50
CA ALA A 94 -13.05 5.66 -5.71
C ALA A 94 -12.11 5.46 -6.89
N SER A 95 -12.35 4.41 -7.69
CA SER A 95 -11.65 4.22 -8.95
C SER A 95 -11.87 5.53 -9.69
N ARG A 96 -10.83 6.37 -9.78
CA ARG A 96 -10.91 7.63 -10.51
C ARG A 96 -11.35 7.23 -11.91
N ARG A 97 -12.65 7.39 -12.20
CA ARG A 97 -13.10 7.42 -13.58
C ARG A 97 -12.32 8.57 -14.19
N PRO A 98 -11.56 8.35 -15.27
CA PRO A 98 -10.98 9.47 -15.98
C PRO A 98 -12.15 10.37 -16.37
N SER A 99 -12.13 11.61 -15.88
CA SER A 99 -13.06 12.64 -16.32
C SER A 99 -12.87 12.75 -17.84
N SER A 100 -13.92 12.43 -18.60
CA SER A 100 -14.02 12.67 -20.04
C SER A 100 -13.73 14.13 -20.39
#